data_AF-A0A553Q9I1-F1
#
_entry.id   AF-A0A553Q9I1-F1
#
_cell.length_a   1.000
_cell.length_b   1.000
_cell.length_c   1.000
_cell.angle_alpha   90.00
_cell.angle_beta   90.00
_cell.angle_gamma   90.00
#
_symmetry.space_group_name_H-M   'P 1'
#
loop_
_entity.id
_entity.type
_entity.pdbx_description
1 polymer ?
#
loop_
_entity_poly.entity_id
_entity_poly.type
_entity_poly.pdbx_seq_one_letter_code
_entity_poly.pdbx_strand_id
1 'polypeptide(L)'
;HFSCISRSFTDSFHSLSPLKPWVTKLSSAGLVYFHFGHRVLMELTRIKPEDPLLEVLFDKVYEGFVEEVDAIDNGISQTDEVVRYSVTTTLSNRVSHLNPHWNSREQDTREGFHKAMAMVGMEFKDRVDYFVNAWIPAREIVEQAIKTRHQVDVSGEIILLDQGGCPWKEHLFSLEQVLGLDQDIKFVLYRDQNERWRVQCVPQGPRTFNNRLSLLEEWRGLRDEALSSTSGIPGCIFVHAGGFIGGNQTRDGALEMARRTLQTAPTATSV
;
A
#
# COMPACT_ATOMS: atom_id res chain seq x y z
N HIS A 1 8.76 -21.38 -25.87
CA HIS A 1 9.31 -20.08 -26.31
C HIS A 1 8.13 -19.13 -26.45
N PHE A 2 7.87 -18.29 -25.46
CA PHE A 2 6.83 -17.26 -25.56
C PHE A 2 7.43 -16.09 -26.35
N SER A 3 6.84 -15.72 -27.48
CA SER A 3 7.33 -14.63 -28.32
C SER A 3 6.39 -13.42 -28.21
N CYS A 4 6.54 -12.66 -27.12
CA CYS A 4 5.79 -11.42 -26.87
C CYS A 4 6.26 -10.22 -27.73
N ILE A 5 7.39 -10.37 -28.43
CA ILE A 5 7.99 -9.34 -29.31
C ILE A 5 7.27 -9.28 -30.67
N SER A 6 6.38 -10.24 -30.98
CA SER A 6 5.61 -10.22 -32.22
C SER A 6 4.58 -9.08 -32.23
N ARG A 7 4.44 -8.38 -33.37
CA ARG A 7 3.43 -7.32 -33.55
C ARG A 7 1.99 -7.79 -33.36
N SER A 8 1.74 -9.09 -33.48
CA SER A 8 0.43 -9.72 -33.30
C SER A 8 0.07 -10.00 -31.84
N PHE A 9 1.03 -9.98 -30.93
CA PHE A 9 0.75 -10.26 -29.52
C PHE A 9 0.25 -8.99 -28.83
N THR A 10 -1.01 -9.03 -28.38
CA THR A 10 -1.69 -7.91 -27.69
C THR A 10 -2.34 -8.35 -26.39
N ASP A 11 -2.00 -9.55 -25.90
CA ASP A 11 -2.72 -10.12 -24.77
C ASP A 11 -2.35 -9.39 -23.47
N SER A 12 -3.37 -9.14 -22.67
CA SER A 12 -3.32 -8.72 -21.26
C SER A 12 -3.84 -9.84 -20.36
N PHE A 13 -3.66 -9.70 -19.04
CA PHE A 13 -4.30 -10.62 -18.09
C PHE A 13 -5.81 -10.71 -18.33
N HIS A 14 -6.50 -9.58 -18.53
CA HIS A 14 -7.93 -9.55 -18.79
C HIS A 14 -8.32 -10.31 -20.07
N SER A 15 -7.54 -10.17 -21.15
CA SER A 15 -7.83 -10.87 -22.41
C SER A 15 -7.69 -12.39 -22.30
N LEU A 16 -6.77 -12.88 -21.45
CA LEU A 16 -6.53 -14.31 -21.24
C LEU A 16 -7.40 -14.91 -20.13
N SER A 17 -7.81 -14.09 -19.16
CA SER A 17 -8.68 -14.44 -18.05
C SER A 17 -9.62 -13.26 -17.75
N PRO A 18 -10.85 -13.26 -18.34
CA PRO A 18 -11.77 -12.12 -18.25
C PRO A 18 -12.19 -11.70 -16.84
N LEU A 19 -11.94 -12.53 -15.82
CA LEU A 19 -12.19 -12.20 -14.42
C LEU A 19 -11.13 -11.27 -13.82
N LYS A 20 -9.93 -11.20 -14.41
CA LYS A 20 -8.85 -10.33 -13.95
C LYS A 20 -9.02 -8.93 -14.58
N PRO A 21 -8.86 -7.83 -13.82
CA PRO A 21 -9.18 -6.49 -14.31
C PRO A 21 -8.07 -5.83 -15.14
N TRP A 22 -6.85 -6.40 -15.16
CA TRP A 22 -5.69 -5.71 -15.72
C TRP A 22 -5.63 -5.80 -17.23
N VAL A 23 -5.62 -4.63 -17.85
CA VAL A 23 -5.59 -4.46 -19.31
C VAL A 23 -4.19 -4.14 -19.84
N THR A 24 -3.20 -4.00 -18.96
CA THR A 24 -1.79 -3.83 -19.31
C THR A 24 -1.35 -5.00 -20.19
N LYS A 25 -0.79 -4.68 -21.37
CA LYS A 25 -0.26 -5.68 -22.29
C LYS A 25 0.88 -6.45 -21.59
N LEU A 26 0.88 -7.77 -21.71
CA LEU A 26 1.89 -8.61 -21.09
C LEU A 26 3.25 -8.49 -21.80
N SER A 27 4.32 -8.49 -21.01
CA SER A 27 5.68 -8.80 -21.46
C SER A 27 5.97 -10.28 -21.34
N SER A 28 7.23 -10.68 -21.59
CA SER A 28 7.69 -12.03 -21.28
C SER A 28 7.56 -12.36 -19.78
N ALA A 29 7.75 -11.39 -18.89
CA ALA A 29 7.65 -11.58 -17.45
C ALA A 29 6.20 -11.86 -17.03
N GLY A 30 5.26 -11.03 -17.48
CA GLY A 30 3.83 -11.21 -17.23
C GLY A 30 3.27 -12.51 -17.79
N LEU A 31 3.68 -12.92 -18.99
CA LEU A 31 3.29 -14.23 -19.57
C LEU A 31 3.81 -15.41 -18.75
N VAL A 32 5.08 -15.38 -18.34
CA VAL A 32 5.65 -16.42 -17.47
C VAL A 32 4.89 -16.45 -16.14
N TYR A 33 4.58 -15.28 -15.58
CA TYR A 33 3.83 -15.18 -14.34
C TYR A 33 2.38 -15.69 -14.50
N PHE A 34 1.69 -15.34 -15.58
CA PHE A 34 0.34 -15.82 -15.88
C PHE A 34 0.27 -17.35 -15.88
N HIS A 35 1.23 -18.03 -16.52
CA HIS A 35 1.20 -19.49 -16.66
C HIS A 35 1.81 -20.26 -15.49
N PHE A 36 2.80 -19.68 -14.80
CA PHE A 36 3.58 -20.39 -13.78
C PHE A 36 3.56 -19.73 -12.41
N GLY A 37 2.97 -18.55 -12.26
CA GLY A 37 2.95 -17.77 -11.02
C GLY A 37 2.35 -18.55 -9.85
N HIS A 38 1.18 -19.17 -10.03
CA HIS A 38 0.59 -20.03 -8.99
C HIS A 38 1.54 -21.14 -8.54
N ARG A 39 2.20 -21.82 -9.48
CA ARG A 39 3.14 -22.90 -9.16
C ARG A 39 4.35 -22.40 -8.37
N VAL A 40 4.90 -21.25 -8.76
CA VAL A 40 6.00 -20.62 -8.05
C VAL A 40 5.58 -20.20 -6.65
N LEU A 41 4.41 -19.58 -6.51
CA LEU A 41 3.89 -19.13 -5.22
C LEU A 41 3.63 -20.31 -4.28
N MET A 42 2.98 -21.39 -4.74
CA MET A 42 2.78 -22.60 -3.94
C MET A 42 4.10 -23.19 -3.44
N GLU A 43 5.15 -23.21 -4.27
CA GLU A 43 6.46 -23.72 -3.87
C GLU A 43 7.12 -22.83 -2.80
N LEU A 44 7.00 -21.51 -2.93
CA LEU A 44 7.59 -20.56 -2.00
C LEU A 44 6.85 -20.49 -0.65
N THR A 45 5.52 -20.63 -0.66
CA THR A 45 4.67 -20.34 0.52
C THR A 45 4.06 -21.58 1.15
N ARG A 46 4.05 -22.71 0.43
CA ARG A 46 3.35 -23.96 0.81
C ARG A 46 1.83 -23.81 0.94
N ILE A 47 1.26 -22.72 0.43
CA ILE A 47 -0.19 -22.55 0.29
C ILE A 47 -0.71 -23.60 -0.70
N LYS A 48 -1.85 -24.22 -0.37
CA LYS A 48 -2.47 -25.27 -1.19
C LYS A 48 -3.21 -24.67 -2.39
N PRO A 49 -3.33 -25.40 -3.51
CA PRO A 49 -4.02 -24.89 -4.70
C PRO A 49 -5.49 -24.55 -4.47
N GLU A 50 -6.16 -25.22 -3.52
CA GLU A 50 -7.58 -24.97 -3.21
C GLU A 50 -7.79 -23.81 -2.23
N ASP A 51 -6.71 -23.27 -1.64
CA ASP A 51 -6.79 -22.18 -0.69
C ASP A 51 -7.07 -20.86 -1.42
N PRO A 52 -8.19 -20.15 -1.14
CA PRO A 52 -8.49 -18.87 -1.78
C PRO A 52 -7.41 -17.80 -1.61
N LEU A 53 -6.57 -17.92 -0.57
CA LEU A 53 -5.45 -17.01 -0.36
C LEU A 53 -4.42 -17.08 -1.49
N LEU A 54 -4.32 -18.20 -2.21
CA LEU A 54 -3.41 -18.33 -3.34
C LEU A 54 -3.78 -17.35 -4.47
N GLU A 55 -5.07 -17.21 -4.78
CA GLU A 55 -5.55 -16.25 -5.78
C GLU A 55 -5.31 -14.81 -5.33
N VAL A 56 -5.60 -14.50 -4.05
CA VAL A 56 -5.35 -13.16 -3.49
C VAL A 56 -3.86 -12.82 -3.58
N LEU A 57 -2.98 -13.75 -3.21
CA LEU A 57 -1.54 -13.57 -3.29
C LEU A 57 -1.06 -13.40 -4.74
N PHE A 58 -1.58 -14.22 -5.65
CA PHE A 58 -1.26 -14.14 -7.07
C PHE A 58 -1.60 -12.75 -7.63
N ASP A 59 -2.79 -12.25 -7.32
CA ASP A 59 -3.25 -10.95 -7.78
C ASP A 59 -2.39 -9.82 -7.21
N LYS A 60 -2.07 -9.89 -5.91
CA LYS A 60 -1.25 -8.87 -5.24
C LYS A 60 0.19 -8.84 -5.72
N VAL A 61 0.78 -10.01 -6.01
CA VAL A 61 2.13 -10.09 -6.57
C VAL A 61 2.15 -9.59 -8.01
N TYR A 62 1.08 -9.82 -8.80
CA TYR A 62 0.97 -9.20 -10.12
C TYR A 62 0.92 -7.66 -10.01
N GLU A 63 -0.06 -7.12 -9.30
CA GLU A 63 -0.29 -5.67 -9.15
C GLU A 63 0.91 -4.94 -8.53
N GLY A 64 1.52 -5.55 -7.52
CA GLY A 64 2.57 -4.93 -6.72
C GLY A 64 4.00 -5.14 -7.24
N PHE A 65 4.19 -5.90 -8.31
CA PHE A 65 5.52 -6.24 -8.81
C PHE A 65 5.60 -6.51 -10.32
N VAL A 66 4.78 -7.41 -10.85
CA VAL A 66 4.93 -7.87 -12.24
C VAL A 66 4.33 -6.89 -13.24
N GLU A 67 3.20 -6.26 -12.92
CA GLU A 67 2.53 -5.32 -13.82
C GLU A 67 3.41 -4.10 -14.16
N GLU A 68 4.23 -3.62 -13.21
CA GLU A 68 5.21 -2.55 -13.47
C GLU A 68 6.21 -2.96 -14.58
N VAL A 69 6.68 -4.22 -14.55
CA VAL A 69 7.60 -4.75 -15.55
C VAL A 69 6.92 -4.83 -16.91
N ASP A 70 5.68 -5.33 -16.95
CA ASP A 70 4.88 -5.40 -18.17
C ASP A 70 4.65 -4.02 -18.79
N ALA A 71 4.26 -3.04 -17.98
CA ALA A 71 4.00 -1.69 -18.43
C ALA A 71 5.27 -1.04 -19.01
N ILE A 72 6.39 -1.12 -18.30
CA ILE A 72 7.66 -0.53 -18.75
C ILE A 72 8.16 -1.19 -20.04
N ASP A 73 8.12 -2.52 -20.15
CA ASP A 73 8.55 -3.26 -21.35
C ASP A 73 7.71 -2.90 -22.58
N ASN A 74 6.42 -2.62 -22.38
CA ASN A 74 5.52 -2.18 -23.44
C ASN A 74 5.52 -0.66 -23.68
N GLY A 75 6.38 0.10 -23.02
CA GLY A 75 6.50 1.54 -23.18
C GLY A 75 5.29 2.33 -22.65
N ILE A 76 4.56 1.76 -21.69
CA ILE A 76 3.40 2.39 -21.06
C ILE A 76 3.90 3.31 -19.94
N SER A 77 3.50 4.59 -20.00
CA SER A 77 3.82 5.57 -18.96
C SER A 77 2.93 5.38 -17.73
N GLN A 78 3.44 5.68 -16.55
CA GLN A 78 2.67 5.57 -15.29
C GLN A 78 1.47 6.55 -15.25
N THR A 79 1.54 7.65 -16.01
CA THR A 79 0.49 8.65 -16.16
C THR A 79 0.60 9.28 -17.54
N ASP A 80 -0.52 9.77 -18.07
CA ASP A 80 -0.58 10.58 -19.30
C ASP A 80 -0.14 12.04 -19.04
N GLU A 81 -0.02 12.44 -17.77
CA GLU A 81 0.41 13.78 -17.37
C GLU A 81 1.94 13.92 -17.33
N VAL A 82 2.41 15.17 -17.36
CA VAL A 82 3.84 15.46 -17.15
C VAL A 82 4.20 15.21 -15.69
N VAL A 83 5.07 14.24 -15.46
CA VAL A 83 5.59 13.94 -14.12
C VAL A 83 6.36 15.12 -13.53
N ARG A 84 6.16 15.40 -12.24
CA ARG A 84 6.86 16.51 -11.54
C ARG A 84 8.33 16.21 -11.24
N TYR A 85 8.68 14.93 -11.15
CA TYR A 85 10.04 14.45 -10.92
C TYR A 85 10.21 13.06 -11.53
N SER A 86 11.45 12.67 -11.83
CA SER A 86 11.77 11.36 -12.40
C SER A 86 12.15 10.35 -11.31
N VAL A 87 11.62 9.14 -11.41
CA VAL A 87 12.02 8.00 -10.57
C VAL A 87 13.00 7.13 -11.34
N THR A 88 14.27 7.13 -10.91
CA THR A 88 15.37 6.43 -11.62
C THR A 88 15.80 5.13 -10.92
N THR A 89 15.08 4.72 -9.88
CA THR A 89 15.43 3.59 -9.01
C THR A 89 14.48 2.39 -9.15
N THR A 90 13.65 2.35 -10.20
CA THR A 90 12.74 1.23 -10.50
C THR A 90 13.50 -0.08 -10.73
N LEU A 91 12.80 -1.22 -10.68
CA LEU A 91 13.40 -2.54 -10.92
C LEU A 91 14.08 -2.59 -12.30
N SER A 92 13.37 -2.15 -13.34
CA SER A 92 13.89 -2.11 -14.72
C SER A 92 15.12 -1.22 -14.85
N ASN A 93 15.16 -0.06 -14.18
CA ASN A 93 16.35 0.81 -14.17
C ASN A 93 17.53 0.15 -13.46
N ARG A 94 17.30 -0.46 -12.28
CA ARG A 94 18.36 -1.19 -11.54
C ARG A 94 18.92 -2.36 -12.33
N VAL A 95 18.09 -3.10 -13.04
CA VAL A 95 18.54 -4.15 -13.98
C VAL A 95 19.35 -3.54 -15.13
N SER A 96 18.87 -2.44 -15.72
CA SER A 96 19.60 -1.75 -16.80
C SER A 96 20.98 -1.26 -16.37
N HIS A 97 21.14 -0.80 -15.12
CA HIS A 97 22.42 -0.35 -14.57
C HIS A 97 23.46 -1.46 -14.41
N LEU A 98 23.07 -2.74 -14.53
CA LEU A 98 23.98 -3.87 -14.52
C LEU A 98 24.56 -4.20 -15.91
N ASN A 99 24.06 -3.55 -16.96
CA ASN A 99 24.65 -3.68 -18.29
C ASN A 99 26.00 -2.96 -18.36
N PRO A 100 26.94 -3.47 -19.17
CA PRO A 100 28.18 -2.74 -19.44
C PRO A 100 27.86 -1.36 -20.02
N HIS A 101 28.66 -0.35 -19.66
CA HIS A 101 28.54 0.96 -20.27
C HIS A 101 28.80 0.88 -21.78
N TRP A 102 28.12 1.72 -22.56
CA TRP A 102 28.24 1.75 -24.02
C TRP A 102 29.68 1.98 -24.51
N ASN A 103 30.52 2.63 -23.71
CA ASN A 103 31.92 2.94 -24.00
C ASN A 103 32.92 1.98 -23.33
N SER A 104 32.44 0.91 -22.68
CA SER A 104 33.32 -0.15 -22.16
C SER A 104 33.92 -0.95 -23.30
N ARG A 105 35.21 -1.29 -23.19
CA ARG A 105 35.89 -2.18 -24.15
C ARG A 105 35.31 -3.61 -24.12
N GLU A 106 34.81 -4.03 -22.97
CA GLU A 106 34.15 -5.31 -22.75
C GLU A 106 32.64 -5.10 -22.66
N GLN A 107 31.90 -5.87 -23.47
CA GLN A 107 30.44 -5.79 -23.61
C GLN A 107 29.74 -7.11 -23.19
N ASP A 108 30.44 -8.00 -22.47
CA ASP A 108 29.83 -9.23 -21.97
C ASP A 108 28.75 -8.90 -20.92
N THR A 109 27.52 -9.35 -21.17
CA THR A 109 26.37 -9.12 -20.30
C THR A 109 26.16 -10.24 -19.29
N ARG A 110 26.92 -11.35 -19.38
CA ARG A 110 26.69 -12.55 -18.56
C ARG A 110 26.81 -12.29 -17.06
N GLU A 111 27.82 -11.53 -16.63
CA GLU A 111 27.98 -11.18 -15.22
C GLU A 111 26.82 -10.30 -14.73
N GLY A 112 26.46 -9.28 -15.51
CA GLY A 112 25.32 -8.39 -15.22
C GLY A 112 24.00 -9.16 -15.14
N PHE A 113 23.79 -10.12 -16.05
CA PHE A 113 22.63 -10.99 -16.04
C PHE A 113 22.50 -11.81 -14.76
N HIS A 114 23.59 -12.45 -14.29
CA HIS A 114 23.54 -13.20 -13.03
C HIS A 114 23.27 -12.30 -11.81
N LYS A 115 23.86 -11.10 -11.78
CA LYS A 115 23.57 -10.10 -10.75
C LYS A 115 22.09 -9.67 -10.79
N ALA A 116 21.55 -9.45 -11.98
CA ALA A 116 20.14 -9.09 -12.16
C ALA A 116 19.20 -10.21 -11.69
N MET A 117 19.49 -11.47 -12.07
CA MET A 117 18.72 -12.63 -11.60
C MET A 117 18.69 -12.73 -10.08
N ALA A 118 19.84 -12.56 -9.41
CA ALA A 118 19.92 -12.61 -7.96
C ALA A 118 19.12 -11.48 -7.31
N MET A 119 19.24 -10.25 -7.82
CA MET A 119 18.54 -9.07 -7.31
C MET A 119 17.02 -9.18 -7.49
N VAL A 120 16.57 -9.45 -8.71
CA VAL A 120 15.14 -9.57 -9.04
C VAL A 120 14.53 -10.74 -8.27
N GLY A 121 15.24 -11.87 -8.19
CA GLY A 121 14.79 -13.04 -7.45
C GLY A 121 14.66 -12.82 -5.94
N MET A 122 15.56 -12.02 -5.35
CA MET A 122 15.46 -11.60 -3.95
C MET A 122 14.25 -10.69 -3.75
N GLU A 123 14.10 -9.65 -4.56
CA GLU A 123 13.00 -8.69 -4.42
C GLU A 123 11.62 -9.32 -4.65
N PHE A 124 11.51 -10.28 -5.58
CA PHE A 124 10.29 -11.07 -5.77
C PHE A 124 9.94 -11.88 -4.52
N LYS A 125 10.92 -12.56 -3.91
CA LYS A 125 10.70 -13.33 -2.67
C LYS A 125 10.30 -12.43 -1.52
N ASP A 126 10.96 -11.30 -1.35
CA ASP A 126 10.63 -10.32 -0.31
C ASP A 126 9.20 -9.78 -0.49
N ARG A 127 8.76 -9.58 -1.75
CA ARG A 127 7.39 -9.17 -2.05
C ARG A 127 6.37 -10.23 -1.67
N VAL A 128 6.64 -11.49 -2.02
CA VAL A 128 5.80 -12.64 -1.64
C VAL A 128 5.73 -12.77 -0.12
N ASP A 129 6.88 -12.71 0.55
CA ASP A 129 6.99 -12.78 2.02
C ASP A 129 6.17 -11.67 2.69
N TYR A 130 6.32 -10.42 2.23
CA TYR A 130 5.52 -9.30 2.71
C TYR A 130 4.02 -9.56 2.59
N PHE A 131 3.55 -10.02 1.43
CA PHE A 131 2.13 -10.26 1.24
C PHE A 131 1.60 -11.36 2.16
N VAL A 132 2.34 -12.46 2.30
CA VAL A 132 1.94 -13.61 3.13
C VAL A 132 2.00 -13.30 4.62
N ASN A 133 3.11 -12.71 5.07
CA ASN A 133 3.41 -12.61 6.51
C ASN A 133 3.01 -11.27 7.12
N ALA A 134 2.77 -10.23 6.32
CA ALA A 134 2.39 -8.90 6.83
C ALA A 134 1.05 -8.40 6.26
N TRP A 135 0.86 -8.42 4.94
CA TRP A 135 -0.31 -7.81 4.33
C TRP A 135 -1.58 -8.66 4.51
N ILE A 136 -1.57 -9.96 4.20
CA ILE A 136 -2.75 -10.83 4.32
C ILE A 136 -3.27 -10.88 5.77
N PRO A 137 -2.44 -11.12 6.81
CA PRO A 137 -2.91 -11.19 8.20
C PRO A 137 -3.50 -9.86 8.69
N ALA A 138 -3.08 -8.73 8.13
CA ALA A 138 -3.61 -7.42 8.51
C ALA A 138 -5.11 -7.26 8.19
N ARG A 139 -5.64 -8.02 7.21
CA ARG A 139 -7.04 -7.90 6.81
C ARG A 139 -8.00 -8.17 7.97
N GLU A 140 -7.77 -9.25 8.72
CA GLU A 140 -8.63 -9.66 9.83
C GLU A 140 -8.60 -8.61 10.96
N ILE A 141 -7.42 -8.05 11.25
CA ILE A 141 -7.24 -7.00 12.25
C ILE A 141 -8.07 -5.76 11.86
N VAL A 142 -7.97 -5.33 10.59
CA VAL A 142 -8.70 -4.16 10.10
C VAL A 142 -10.21 -4.41 10.09
N GLU A 143 -10.65 -5.59 9.63
CA GLU A 143 -12.06 -5.96 9.63
C GLU A 143 -12.65 -5.95 11.04
N GLN A 144 -11.92 -6.51 12.02
CA GLN A 144 -12.35 -6.51 13.41
C GLN A 144 -12.37 -5.09 14.01
N ALA A 145 -11.39 -4.26 13.68
CA ALA A 145 -11.35 -2.86 14.09
C ALA A 145 -12.55 -2.07 13.53
N ILE A 146 -12.96 -2.33 12.28
CA ILE A 146 -14.16 -1.75 11.68
C ILE A 146 -15.42 -2.23 12.40
N LYS A 147 -15.55 -3.54 12.67
CA LYS A 147 -16.75 -4.10 13.33
C LYS A 147 -16.94 -3.57 14.75
N THR A 148 -15.85 -3.30 15.46
CA THR A 148 -15.86 -2.83 16.86
C THR A 148 -15.76 -1.31 17.01
N ARG A 149 -15.73 -0.56 15.91
CA ARG A 149 -15.49 0.89 15.89
C ARG A 149 -16.40 1.71 16.81
N HIS A 150 -17.68 1.34 16.94
CA HIS A 150 -18.62 2.02 17.85
C HIS A 150 -18.31 1.82 19.34
N GLN A 151 -17.51 0.82 19.70
CA GLN A 151 -16.99 0.62 21.05
C GLN A 151 -15.75 1.50 21.32
N VAL A 152 -15.04 1.90 20.26
CA VAL A 152 -13.90 2.83 20.34
C VAL A 152 -14.40 4.26 20.47
N ASP A 153 -15.30 4.64 19.56
CA ASP A 153 -15.97 5.93 19.57
C ASP A 153 -17.38 5.84 19.04
N VAL A 154 -18.32 6.53 19.71
CA VAL A 154 -19.75 6.49 19.37
C VAL A 154 -20.03 6.95 17.94
N SER A 155 -19.20 7.84 17.37
CA SER A 155 -19.33 8.28 15.98
C SER A 155 -19.19 7.13 14.98
N GLY A 156 -18.41 6.09 15.31
CA GLY A 156 -18.02 5.06 14.36
C GLY A 156 -17.06 5.53 13.27
N GLU A 157 -16.51 6.74 13.36
CA GLU A 157 -15.55 7.30 12.39
C GLU A 157 -14.08 7.09 12.81
N ILE A 158 -13.86 6.41 13.94
CA ILE A 158 -12.56 6.12 14.52
C ILE A 158 -12.44 4.61 14.74
N ILE A 159 -11.38 4.02 14.21
CA ILE A 159 -11.03 2.62 14.49
C ILE A 159 -9.77 2.52 15.32
N LEU A 160 -9.62 1.39 16.02
CA LEU A 160 -8.45 1.05 16.83
C LEU A 160 -7.83 -0.24 16.30
N LEU A 161 -6.56 -0.20 15.91
CA LEU A 161 -5.77 -1.38 15.62
C LEU A 161 -5.03 -1.80 16.90
N ASP A 162 -5.47 -2.89 17.50
CA ASP A 162 -5.00 -3.43 18.77
C ASP A 162 -3.58 -4.00 18.70
N GLN A 163 -3.20 -4.54 17.54
CA GLN A 163 -1.89 -5.16 17.27
C GLN A 163 -0.87 -4.20 16.63
N GLY A 164 -1.11 -2.89 16.73
CA GLY A 164 -0.20 -1.85 16.23
C GLY A 164 -0.43 -1.47 14.76
N GLY A 165 0.53 -0.75 14.19
CA GLY A 165 0.44 -0.18 12.84
C GLY A 165 0.63 -1.20 11.73
N CYS A 166 -0.35 -2.09 11.53
CA CYS A 166 -0.38 -3.04 10.41
C CYS A 166 -0.62 -2.32 9.06
N PRO A 167 -0.38 -2.95 7.89
CA PRO A 167 -0.70 -2.37 6.59
C PRO A 167 -2.22 -2.26 6.36
N TRP A 168 -2.84 -1.24 6.94
CA TRP A 168 -4.29 -1.14 7.04
C TRP A 168 -4.98 -0.45 5.86
N LYS A 169 -4.29 0.45 5.14
CA LYS A 169 -4.93 1.41 4.21
C LYS A 169 -5.76 0.74 3.13
N GLU A 170 -5.15 -0.18 2.40
CA GLU A 170 -5.80 -0.87 1.29
C GLU A 170 -6.95 -1.76 1.77
N HIS A 171 -6.75 -2.49 2.87
CA HIS A 171 -7.80 -3.30 3.49
C HIS A 171 -8.98 -2.45 3.93
N LEU A 172 -8.73 -1.29 4.54
CA LEU A 172 -9.79 -0.37 4.97
C LEU A 172 -10.68 0.02 3.78
N PHE A 173 -10.10 0.53 2.69
CA PHE A 173 -10.88 0.92 1.51
C PHE A 173 -11.67 -0.25 0.92
N SER A 174 -11.07 -1.43 0.82
CA SER A 174 -11.76 -2.64 0.35
C SER A 174 -12.91 -3.04 1.28
N LEU A 175 -12.67 -3.04 2.59
CA LEU A 175 -13.65 -3.48 3.59
C LEU A 175 -14.79 -2.48 3.76
N GLU A 176 -14.56 -1.18 3.61
CA GLU A 176 -15.64 -0.18 3.63
C GLU A 176 -16.68 -0.45 2.52
N GLN A 177 -16.21 -0.82 1.34
CA GLN A 177 -17.08 -1.19 0.22
C GLN A 177 -17.78 -2.53 0.46
N VAL A 178 -17.05 -3.55 0.90
CA VAL A 178 -17.60 -4.91 1.14
C VAL A 178 -18.62 -4.91 2.28
N LEU A 179 -18.37 -4.15 3.34
CA LEU A 179 -19.25 -4.07 4.50
C LEU A 179 -20.37 -3.02 4.34
N GLY A 180 -20.32 -2.21 3.28
CA GLY A 180 -21.31 -1.18 2.98
C GLY A 180 -21.44 -0.16 4.11
N LEU A 181 -20.33 0.44 4.55
CA LEU A 181 -20.39 1.43 5.63
C LEU A 181 -21.09 2.72 5.14
N ASP A 182 -22.10 3.16 5.89
CA ASP A 182 -22.78 4.44 5.63
C ASP A 182 -21.92 5.66 5.96
N GLN A 183 -20.89 5.46 6.78
CA GLN A 183 -20.03 6.52 7.28
C GLN A 183 -18.55 6.16 7.12
N ASP A 184 -17.82 7.06 6.46
CA ASP A 184 -16.39 6.90 6.21
C ASP A 184 -15.59 6.99 7.51
N ILE A 185 -14.64 6.06 7.68
CA ILE A 185 -13.69 6.11 8.78
C ILE A 185 -12.68 7.24 8.51
N LYS A 186 -12.48 8.12 9.48
CA LYS A 186 -11.62 9.31 9.35
C LYS A 186 -10.28 9.14 10.06
N PHE A 187 -10.24 8.38 11.15
CA PHE A 187 -9.04 8.18 11.95
C PHE A 187 -8.79 6.72 12.31
N VAL A 188 -7.49 6.37 12.31
CA VAL A 188 -6.98 5.09 12.77
C VAL A 188 -6.07 5.32 13.96
N LEU A 189 -6.38 4.68 15.08
CA LEU A 189 -5.56 4.69 16.28
C LEU A 189 -4.77 3.40 16.38
N TYR A 190 -3.49 3.48 16.72
CA TYR A 190 -2.65 2.30 16.94
C TYR A 190 -1.46 2.62 17.82
N ARG A 191 -0.88 1.59 18.44
CA ARG A 191 0.39 1.73 19.18
C ARG A 191 1.57 1.50 18.24
N ASP A 192 2.57 2.37 18.30
CA ASP A 192 3.81 2.20 17.54
C ASP A 192 4.81 1.30 18.30
N GLN A 193 5.95 1.02 17.66
CA GLN A 193 7.00 0.17 18.20
C GLN A 193 7.67 0.74 19.47
N ASN A 194 7.52 2.04 19.72
CA ASN A 194 8.02 2.70 20.94
C ASN A 194 6.93 2.81 22.01
N GLU A 195 5.87 2.02 21.88
CA GLU A 195 4.81 1.94 22.86
C GLU A 195 3.99 3.25 22.96
N ARG A 196 4.08 4.11 21.94
CA ARG A 196 3.37 5.40 21.86
C ARG A 196 2.15 5.29 20.97
N TRP A 197 1.14 6.09 21.27
CA TRP A 197 -0.12 6.07 20.52
C TRP A 197 -0.06 7.01 19.35
N ARG A 198 -0.52 6.52 18.20
CA ARG A 198 -0.65 7.28 16.95
C ARG A 198 -2.11 7.52 16.67
N VAL A 199 -2.39 8.71 16.16
CA VAL A 199 -3.63 9.06 15.49
C VAL A 199 -3.28 9.39 14.05
N GLN A 200 -3.72 8.55 13.12
CA GLN A 200 -3.43 8.71 11.69
C GLN A 200 -4.73 8.97 10.93
N CYS A 201 -4.69 9.97 10.04
CA CYS A 201 -5.80 10.31 9.18
C CYS A 201 -5.95 9.28 8.05
N VAL A 202 -7.21 8.99 7.68
CA VAL A 202 -7.52 8.18 6.49
C VAL A 202 -7.48 9.09 5.25
N PRO A 203 -6.74 8.72 4.19
CA PRO A 203 -6.73 9.49 2.94
C PRO A 203 -8.09 9.43 2.24
N GLN A 204 -8.41 10.41 1.38
CA GLN A 204 -9.65 10.43 0.60
C GLN A 204 -9.75 9.28 -0.39
N GLY A 205 -8.62 8.70 -0.79
CA GLY A 205 -8.58 7.55 -1.68
C GLY A 205 -7.24 6.84 -1.66
N PRO A 206 -7.13 5.71 -2.38
CA PRO A 206 -5.87 5.01 -2.56
C PRO A 206 -4.88 5.93 -3.29
N ARG A 207 -3.69 6.15 -2.72
CA ARG A 207 -2.56 6.91 -3.32
C ARG A 207 -2.72 8.44 -3.38
N THR A 208 -3.63 9.04 -2.61
CA THR A 208 -3.66 10.50 -2.40
C THR A 208 -3.06 10.92 -1.05
N PHE A 209 -2.54 12.15 -1.01
CA PHE A 209 -2.06 12.79 0.23
C PHE A 209 -3.16 13.61 0.94
N ASN A 210 -4.31 13.81 0.29
CA ASN A 210 -5.45 14.51 0.89
C ASN A 210 -6.16 13.58 1.87
N ASN A 211 -6.34 14.03 3.11
CA ASN A 211 -7.05 13.29 4.14
C ASN A 211 -8.56 13.53 4.04
N ARG A 212 -9.37 12.53 4.44
CA ARG A 212 -10.81 12.71 4.70
C ARG A 212 -11.04 13.80 5.74
N LEU A 213 -10.21 13.79 6.79
CA LEU A 213 -10.11 14.86 7.78
C LEU A 213 -8.69 14.92 8.34
N SER A 214 -8.02 16.07 8.16
CA SER A 214 -6.69 16.32 8.75
C SER A 214 -6.82 16.79 10.20
N LEU A 215 -5.82 16.49 11.02
CA LEU A 215 -5.70 17.05 12.37
C LEU A 215 -5.73 18.59 12.35
N LEU A 216 -6.22 19.18 13.44
CA LEU A 216 -6.46 20.62 13.58
C LEU A 216 -5.25 21.45 13.16
N GLU A 217 -5.51 22.53 12.43
CA GLU A 217 -4.46 23.39 11.87
C GLU A 217 -3.59 24.00 12.96
N GLU A 218 -4.19 24.44 14.08
CA GLU A 218 -3.44 24.99 15.23
C GLU A 218 -2.47 23.98 15.89
N TRP A 219 -2.62 22.67 15.65
CA TRP A 219 -1.73 21.66 16.20
C TRP A 219 -0.55 21.33 15.29
N ARG A 220 -0.67 21.62 13.99
CA ARG A 220 0.28 21.15 12.97
C ARG A 220 1.67 21.72 13.19
N GLY A 221 2.66 20.83 13.25
CA GLY A 221 4.05 21.20 13.50
C GLY A 221 4.39 21.41 14.98
N LEU A 222 3.40 21.41 15.89
CA LEU A 222 3.64 21.48 17.32
C LEU A 222 4.07 20.12 17.88
N ARG A 223 4.78 20.17 19.00
CA ARG A 223 5.35 19.01 19.71
C ARG A 223 5.25 19.17 21.22
N ASP A 224 5.28 18.05 21.91
CA ASP A 224 5.48 17.94 23.36
C ASP A 224 4.60 18.92 24.17
N GLU A 225 5.20 19.71 25.07
CA GLU A 225 4.47 20.62 25.96
C GLU A 225 3.73 21.74 25.20
N ALA A 226 4.31 22.26 24.11
CA ALA A 226 3.65 23.29 23.30
C ALA A 226 2.35 22.77 22.68
N LEU A 227 2.36 21.52 22.20
CA LEU A 227 1.16 20.86 21.70
C LEU A 227 0.18 20.51 22.83
N SER A 228 0.68 20.03 23.97
CA SER A 228 -0.17 19.67 25.12
C SER A 228 -0.89 20.90 25.68
N SER A 229 -0.18 22.02 25.80
CA SER A 229 -0.73 23.32 26.22
C SER A 229 -1.73 23.87 25.21
N THR A 230 -1.42 23.84 23.91
CA THR A 230 -2.30 24.37 22.85
C THR A 230 -3.57 23.53 22.68
N SER A 231 -3.43 22.20 22.69
CA SER A 231 -4.55 21.29 22.56
C SER A 231 -5.34 21.12 23.86
N GLY A 232 -4.75 21.41 25.02
CA GLY A 232 -5.32 21.04 26.32
C GLY A 232 -5.42 19.52 26.52
N ILE A 233 -4.66 18.72 25.78
CA ILE A 233 -4.59 17.26 25.88
C ILE A 233 -3.21 16.90 26.44
N PRO A 234 -3.12 16.30 27.63
CA PRO A 234 -1.82 15.98 28.22
C PRO A 234 -1.09 14.89 27.43
N GLY A 235 0.25 14.88 27.54
CA GLY A 235 1.09 13.83 26.98
C GLY A 235 1.14 13.81 25.45
N CYS A 236 0.85 14.92 24.78
CA CYS A 236 1.03 15.01 23.34
C CYS A 236 2.52 14.90 22.98
N ILE A 237 2.82 14.24 21.85
CA ILE A 237 4.19 14.04 21.36
C ILE A 237 4.43 14.94 20.14
N PHE A 238 3.59 14.86 19.12
CA PHE A 238 3.66 15.74 17.95
C PHE A 238 2.40 15.68 17.10
N VAL A 239 2.24 16.66 16.20
CA VAL A 239 1.42 16.56 14.98
C VAL A 239 2.28 16.97 13.79
N HIS A 240 2.27 16.16 12.72
CA HIS A 240 3.03 16.47 11.51
C HIS A 240 2.53 17.80 10.90
N ALA A 241 3.42 18.59 10.28
CA ALA A 241 3.05 19.89 9.69
C ALA A 241 1.92 19.78 8.64
N GLY A 242 1.86 18.67 7.91
CA GLY A 242 0.76 18.35 6.98
C GLY A 242 -0.53 17.85 7.63
N GLY A 243 -0.57 17.67 8.96
CA GLY A 243 -1.78 17.28 9.71
C GLY A 243 -2.27 15.84 9.51
N PHE A 244 -1.53 14.98 8.80
CA PHE A 244 -1.97 13.61 8.49
C PHE A 244 -1.70 12.57 9.59
N ILE A 245 -0.86 12.90 10.57
CA ILE A 245 -0.53 12.02 11.70
C ILE A 245 -0.13 12.83 12.92
N GLY A 246 -0.52 12.34 14.08
CA GLY A 246 -0.09 12.83 15.38
C GLY A 246 0.24 11.69 16.34
N GLY A 247 0.73 12.04 17.52
CA GLY A 247 1.00 11.07 18.57
C GLY A 247 0.79 11.60 19.97
N ASN A 248 0.42 10.69 20.85
CA ASN A 248 0.24 10.91 22.27
C ASN A 248 0.88 9.76 23.06
N GLN A 249 1.23 10.00 24.32
CA GLN A 249 1.74 8.97 25.23
C GLN A 249 0.67 7.93 25.60
N THR A 250 -0.61 8.28 25.54
CA THR A 250 -1.73 7.45 26.00
C THR A 250 -2.75 7.21 24.89
N ARG A 251 -3.49 6.09 25.00
CA ARG A 251 -4.60 5.75 24.10
C ARG A 251 -5.67 6.83 24.14
N ASP A 252 -6.06 7.21 25.34
CA ASP A 252 -7.15 8.16 25.56
C ASP A 252 -6.78 9.56 25.05
N GLY A 253 -5.52 9.97 25.20
CA GLY A 253 -5.04 11.22 24.61
C GLY A 253 -5.05 11.20 23.08
N ALA A 254 -4.64 10.11 22.44
CA ALA A 254 -4.73 9.99 20.97
C ALA A 254 -6.19 9.95 20.47
N LEU A 255 -7.07 9.28 21.21
CA LEU A 255 -8.51 9.27 20.93
C LEU A 255 -9.13 10.67 21.09
N GLU A 256 -8.75 11.41 22.13
CA GLU A 256 -9.21 12.77 22.34
C GLU A 256 -8.73 13.72 21.23
N MET A 257 -7.50 13.54 20.73
CA MET A 257 -7.02 14.29 19.56
C MET A 257 -7.91 14.06 18.33
N ALA A 258 -8.28 12.80 18.06
CA ALA A 258 -9.18 12.46 16.97
C ALA A 258 -10.59 13.05 17.18
N ARG A 259 -11.15 12.93 18.40
CA ARG A 259 -12.48 13.46 18.76
C ARG A 259 -12.59 14.96 18.57
N ARG A 260 -11.64 15.73 19.09
CA ARG A 260 -11.66 17.20 18.92
C ARG A 260 -11.53 17.60 17.46
N THR A 261 -10.75 16.85 16.68
CA THR A 261 -10.69 17.07 15.25
C THR A 261 -12.05 16.78 14.58
N LEU A 262 -12.71 15.66 14.92
CA LEU A 262 -14.04 15.33 14.40
C LEU A 262 -15.10 16.40 14.71
N GLN A 263 -15.07 17.00 15.90
CA GLN A 263 -16.04 18.03 16.30
C GLN A 263 -15.95 19.30 15.44
N THR A 264 -14.81 19.56 14.80
CA THR A 264 -14.63 20.69 13.87
C THR A 264 -14.98 20.35 12.42
N ALA A 265 -15.30 19.07 12.12
CA ALA A 265 -15.74 18.69 10.80
C ALA A 265 -17.04 19.42 10.45
N PRO A 266 -17.18 19.97 9.23
CA PRO A 266 -18.46 20.51 8.78
C PRO A 266 -19.52 19.42 8.94
N THR A 267 -20.57 19.71 9.71
CA THR A 267 -21.70 18.78 9.81
C THR A 267 -22.27 18.63 8.41
N ALA A 268 -22.32 17.41 7.88
CA ALA A 268 -22.92 17.14 6.58
C ALA A 268 -24.36 17.69 6.64
N THR A 269 -24.60 18.78 5.90
CA THR A 269 -25.91 19.39 5.83
C THR A 269 -26.78 18.40 5.11
N SER A 270 -27.73 17.80 5.82
CA SER A 270 -28.74 16.93 5.22
C SER A 270 -29.47 17.72 4.14
N VAL A 271 -29.30 17.33 2.88
CA VAL A 271 -30.14 17.81 1.75
C VAL A 271 -31.33 16.89 1.64
#